data_AF-A0A8S3BDI7-F1
#
_entry.id   AF-A0A8S3BDI7-F1
#
_cell.length_a   1.000
_cell.length_b   1.000
_cell.length_c   1.000
_cell.angle_alpha   90.00
_cell.angle_beta   90.00
_cell.angle_gamma   90.00
#
_symmetry.space_group_name_H-M   'P 1'
#
loop_
_entity.id
_entity.type
_entity.pdbx_description
1 polymer ?
#
loop_
_entity_poly.entity_id
_entity_poly.type
_entity_poly.pdbx_seq_one_letter_code
_entity_poly.pdbx_strand_id
1 'polypeptide(L)'
;NTWHPNIKLDYKIGYSLPFLDVQLTNNNGILLTSVYHKPAVEPCITPFTSDHPRHAFANTIKNFLERAVRYSSTFEAFNYE
;
A
#
# COMPACT_ATOMS: atom_id res chain seq x y z
N ASN A 1 -21.08 -7.23 -13.32
CA ASN A 1 -21.62 -7.57 -11.99
C ASN A 1 -23.02 -6.95 -11.91
N THR A 2 -24.09 -7.75 -11.91
CA THR A 2 -25.48 -7.27 -11.87
C THR A 2 -26.02 -7.09 -10.45
N TRP A 3 -25.24 -7.46 -9.42
CA TRP A 3 -25.70 -7.47 -8.03
C TRP A 3 -25.53 -6.13 -7.31
N HIS A 4 -24.68 -5.23 -7.82
CA HIS A 4 -24.56 -3.89 -7.26
C HIS A 4 -24.11 -2.88 -8.34
N PRO A 5 -24.92 -1.86 -8.68
CA PRO A 5 -24.65 -0.94 -9.80
C PRO A 5 -23.36 -0.11 -9.62
N ASN A 6 -22.89 0.05 -8.38
CA ASN A 6 -21.67 0.80 -8.08
C ASN A 6 -20.40 -0.06 -8.03
N ILE A 7 -20.50 -1.39 -8.12
CA ILE A 7 -19.32 -2.27 -8.14
C ILE A 7 -18.95 -2.56 -9.59
N LYS A 8 -17.90 -1.89 -10.07
CA LYS A 8 -17.30 -2.14 -11.38
C LYS A 8 -16.09 -3.06 -11.17
N LEU A 9 -16.12 -4.23 -11.80
CA LEU A 9 -14.95 -5.11 -11.86
C LEU A 9 -14.08 -4.63 -13.01
N ASP A 10 -12.86 -4.23 -12.71
CA ASP A 10 -11.87 -3.85 -13.72
C ASP A 10 -10.91 -5.03 -13.91
N TYR A 11 -10.64 -5.39 -15.17
CA TYR A 11 -9.75 -6.49 -15.51
C TYR A 11 -8.52 -5.93 -16.20
N LYS A 12 -7.34 -6.21 -15.63
CA LYS A 12 -6.06 -5.87 -16.23
C LYS A 12 -5.25 -7.13 -16.48
N ILE A 13 -4.76 -7.27 -17.70
CA ILE A 13 -3.74 -8.27 -18.06
C ILE A 13 -2.39 -7.66 -17.76
N GLY A 14 -1.68 -8.22 -16.79
CA GLY A 14 -0.36 -7.77 -16.37
C GLY A 14 0.15 -8.56 -15.17
N TYR A 15 1.44 -8.44 -14.88
CA TYR A 15 2.05 -9.11 -13.72
C TYR A 15 1.87 -8.32 -12.43
N SER A 16 1.19 -7.16 -12.44
CA SER A 16 1.01 -6.35 -11.23
C SER A 16 -0.33 -5.59 -11.20
N LEU A 17 -0.93 -5.48 -10.01
CA LEU A 17 -2.22 -4.85 -9.78
C LEU A 17 -2.25 -4.16 -8.41
N PRO A 18 -2.51 -2.84 -8.34
CA PRO A 18 -2.80 -2.19 -7.07
C PRO A 18 -4.21 -2.57 -6.57
N PHE A 19 -4.28 -2.98 -5.31
CA PHE A 19 -5.52 -3.38 -4.64
C PHE A 19 -5.46 -3.04 -3.14
N LEU A 20 -6.37 -2.16 -2.67
CA LEU A 20 -6.53 -1.83 -1.24
C LEU A 20 -5.20 -1.60 -0.49
N ASP A 21 -4.43 -0.59 -0.92
CA ASP A 21 -3.11 -0.21 -0.37
C ASP A 21 -2.00 -1.28 -0.49
N VAL A 22 -2.22 -2.34 -1.26
CA VAL A 22 -1.26 -3.41 -1.52
C VAL A 22 -1.03 -3.53 -3.03
N GLN A 23 0.21 -3.78 -3.44
CA GLN A 23 0.54 -4.09 -4.82
C GLN A 23 0.62 -5.60 -4.92
N LEU A 24 -0.29 -6.19 -5.69
CA LEU A 24 -0.24 -7.60 -6.04
C LEU A 24 0.70 -7.75 -7.23
N THR A 25 1.62 -8.71 -7.18
CA THR A 25 2.45 -9.11 -8.31
C THR A 25 2.36 -10.61 -8.53
N ASN A 26 2.26 -11.04 -9.79
CA ASN A 26 2.33 -12.44 -10.17
C ASN A 26 3.71 -12.73 -10.73
N ASN A 27 4.51 -13.50 -10.00
CA ASN A 27 5.81 -13.98 -10.43
C ASN A 27 5.68 -15.46 -10.81
N ASN A 28 5.47 -15.74 -12.11
CA ASN A 28 5.41 -17.10 -12.67
C ASN A 28 4.42 -18.05 -11.96
N GLY A 29 3.25 -17.55 -11.57
CA GLY A 29 2.22 -18.31 -10.85
C GLY A 29 2.27 -18.16 -9.34
N ILE A 30 3.29 -17.50 -8.79
CA ILE A 30 3.39 -17.16 -7.37
C ILE A 30 2.84 -15.74 -7.17
N LEU A 31 1.80 -15.60 -6.34
CA LEU A 31 1.29 -14.29 -5.94
C LEU A 31 2.18 -13.71 -4.85
N LEU A 32 2.69 -12.51 -5.10
CA LEU A 32 3.47 -11.69 -4.18
C LEU A 32 2.69 -10.41 -3.87
N THR A 33 2.96 -9.86 -2.70
CA THR A 33 2.35 -8.63 -2.19
C THR A 33 3.44 -7.67 -1.72
N SER A 34 3.27 -6.38 -1.96
CA SER A 34 4.06 -5.30 -1.33
C SER A 34 3.15 -4.13 -0.96
N VAL A 35 3.64 -3.14 -0.22
CA VAL A 35 2.84 -1.95 0.09
C VAL A 35 2.64 -1.14 -1.19
N TYR A 36 1.41 -0.77 -1.51
CA TYR A 36 1.16 0.12 -2.63
C TYR A 36 0.99 1.55 -2.15
N HIS A 37 1.98 2.40 -2.44
CA HIS A 37 1.82 3.84 -2.28
C HIS A 37 1.04 4.40 -3.48
N LYS A 38 -0.27 4.57 -3.31
CA LYS A 38 -1.06 5.32 -4.29
C LYS A 38 -0.45 6.73 -4.40
N PRO A 39 -0.14 7.23 -5.60
CA PRO A 39 0.28 8.61 -5.78
C PRO A 39 -0.88 9.52 -5.38
N ALA A 40 -0.95 9.86 -4.10
CA ALA A 40 -1.85 10.88 -3.59
C ALA A 40 -1.22 12.25 -3.86
N VAL A 41 -2.07 13.26 -4.07
CA VAL A 41 -1.64 14.65 -4.26
C VAL A 41 -0.96 15.20 -3.01
N GLU A 42 -1.17 14.58 -1.85
CA GLU A 42 -0.63 14.98 -0.56
C GLU A 42 0.15 13.84 0.11
N PRO A 43 1.33 14.10 0.69
CA PRO A 43 2.06 13.10 1.45
C PRO A 43 1.24 12.70 2.68
N CYS A 44 1.03 11.39 2.87
CA CYS A 44 0.41 10.81 4.07
C CYS A 44 1.27 10.99 5.33
N ILE A 45 2.42 11.67 5.21
CA ILE A 45 3.35 11.97 6.29
C ILE A 45 3.13 13.41 6.72
N THR A 46 2.79 13.61 7.99
CA THR A 46 2.71 14.93 8.61
C THR A 46 4.06 15.63 8.49
N PRO A 47 4.13 16.83 7.89
CA PRO A 47 5.38 17.61 7.82
C PRO A 47 5.95 17.84 9.21
N PHE A 48 7.28 17.73 9.37
CA PHE A 48 7.93 17.93 10.67
C PHE A 48 7.70 19.32 11.28
N THR A 49 7.41 20.31 10.42
CA THR A 49 7.07 21.69 10.81
C THR A 49 5.61 21.86 11.26
N SER A 50 4.78 20.82 11.12
CA SER A 50 3.38 20.85 11.56
C SER A 50 3.29 20.89 13.08
N ASP A 51 2.37 21.70 13.61
CA ASP A 51 2.10 21.77 15.04
C ASP A 51 1.23 20.59 15.49
N HIS A 52 1.85 19.41 15.61
CA HIS A 52 1.22 18.19 16.07
C HIS A 52 1.97 17.61 17.28
N PRO A 53 1.30 16.85 18.16
CA PRO A 53 1.98 16.16 19.24
C PRO A 53 3.06 15.19 18.72
N ARG A 54 4.19 15.08 19.43
CA ARG A 54 5.30 14.17 19.05
C ARG A 54 4.86 12.72 18.80
N HIS A 55 3.87 12.23 19.55
CA HIS A 55 3.36 10.87 19.40
C HIS A 55 2.68 10.65 18.04
N ALA A 56 2.09 11.69 17.42
CA ALA A 56 1.47 11.57 16.10
C ALA A 56 2.52 11.23 15.04
N PHE A 57 3.64 11.94 15.02
CA PHE A 57 4.77 11.65 14.11
C PHE A 57 5.32 10.24 14.31
N ALA A 58 5.57 9.85 15.56
CA ALA A 58 6.10 8.53 15.89
C ALA A 58 5.12 7.41 15.48
N ASN A 59 3.83 7.60 15.73
CA ASN A 59 2.79 6.64 15.36
C ASN A 59 2.64 6.53 13.84
N THR A 60 2.78 7.62 13.08
CA THR A 60 2.75 7.58 11.61
C THR A 60 3.85 6.66 11.08
N ILE A 61 5.11 6.88 11.51
CA ILE A 61 6.25 6.05 11.08
C ILE A 61 6.04 4.59 11.50
N LYS A 62 5.63 4.35 12.75
CA LYS A 62 5.37 3.01 13.27
C LYS A 62 4.30 2.29 12.46
N ASN A 63 3.19 2.96 12.15
CA ASN A 63 2.11 2.37 11.37
C ASN A 63 2.55 2.01 9.94
N PHE A 64 3.40 2.83 9.31
CA PHE A 64 3.96 2.49 7.99
C PHE A 64 4.79 1.22 8.05
N LEU A 65 5.67 1.11 9.04
CA LEU A 65 6.50 -0.09 9.23
C LEU A 65 5.64 -1.34 9.50
N GLU A 66 4.67 -1.24 10.42
CA GLU A 66 3.78 -2.36 10.74
C GLU A 66 2.96 -2.81 9.54
N ARG A 67 2.49 -1.86 8.71
CA ARG A 67 1.79 -2.18 7.46
C ARG A 67 2.70 -2.91 6.47
N ALA A 68 3.94 -2.47 6.34
CA ALA A 68 4.87 -3.13 5.43
C ALA A 68 5.22 -4.55 5.86
N VAL A 69 5.49 -4.75 7.16
CA VAL A 69 5.71 -6.08 7.72
C VAL A 69 4.49 -6.97 7.52
N ARG A 70 3.27 -6.42 7.63
CA ARG A 70 2.04 -7.19 7.50
C ARG A 70 1.68 -7.55 6.06
N TYR A 71 1.94 -6.66 5.11
CA TYR A 71 1.44 -6.79 3.75
C TYR A 71 2.49 -7.18 2.72
N SER A 72 3.79 -7.13 3.04
CA SER A 72 4.83 -7.57 2.11
C SER A 72 5.06 -9.08 2.20
N SER A 73 5.08 -9.76 1.06
CA SER A 73 5.34 -11.21 0.96
C SER A 73 6.80 -11.60 1.19
N THR A 74 7.74 -10.65 1.03
CA THR A 74 9.17 -10.85 1.29
C THR A 74 9.75 -9.65 2.06
N PHE A 75 10.79 -9.90 2.85
CA PHE A 75 11.50 -8.86 3.58
C PHE A 75 12.31 -7.96 2.63
N GLU A 76 12.86 -8.51 1.53
CA GLU A 76 13.55 -7.67 0.54
C GLU A 76 12.62 -6.67 -0.16
N ALA A 77 11.35 -7.02 -0.40
CA ALA A 77 10.40 -6.09 -1.02
C ALA A 77 10.12 -4.84 -0.16
N PHE A 78 10.38 -4.90 1.15
CA PHE A 78 10.29 -3.74 2.04
C PHE A 78 11.50 -2.77 1.89
N ASN A 79 12.69 -3.30 1.59
CA ASN A 79 13.93 -2.50 1.55
C ASN A 79 14.22 -1.87 0.17
N TYR A 80 13.51 -2.27 -0.88
CA TYR A 80 13.68 -1.76 -2.25
C TYR A 80 12.59 -0.78 -2.72
N GLU A 81 11.68 -0.38 -1.83
CA GLU A 81 10.82 0.82 -1.99
C GLU A 81 11.53 2.07 -1.46
#